data_AF-A0A6A6HQ73-F1
#
_entry.id   AF-A0A6A6HQ73-F1
#
_cell.length_a   1.000
_cell.length_b   1.000
_cell.length_c   1.000
_cell.angle_alpha   90.00
_cell.angle_beta   90.00
_cell.angle_gamma   90.00
#
_symmetry.space_group_name_H-M   'P 1'
#
loop_
_entity.id
_entity.type
_entity.pdbx_description
1 polymer ?
#
loop_
_entity_poly.entity_id
_entity_poly.type
_entity_poly.pdbx_seq_one_letter_code
_entity_poly.pdbx_strand_id
1 'polypeptide(L)'
;EIRWALSASKEVLEAAWRDNQVVLFASTVADPAQYIEKLRRRSKTASNNKKIFSDAFGNEPVKLLGIPTMIDDYNTHKSEVDRFDQCKSYYSVQQAKRR
;
A
#
# COMPACT_ATOMS: atom_id res chain seq x y z
N GLU A 1 -6.62 10.63 -3.43
CA GLU A 1 -8.06 10.35 -3.31
C GLU A 1 -8.31 8.87 -3.63
N ILE A 2 -9.29 8.23 -2.97
CA ILE A 2 -9.72 6.86 -3.25
C ILE A 2 -10.98 6.90 -4.10
N ARG A 3 -11.07 6.03 -5.10
CA ARG A 3 -12.30 5.74 -5.84
C ARG A 3 -12.69 4.31 -5.57
N TRP A 4 -13.98 4.02 -5.45
CA TRP A 4 -14.42 2.67 -5.16
C TRP A 4 -15.82 2.41 -5.71
N ALA A 5 -16.11 1.13 -5.93
CA ALA A 5 -17.41 0.61 -6.31
C ALA A 5 -17.58 -0.79 -5.70
N LEU A 6 -18.83 -1.26 -5.61
CA LEU A 6 -19.09 -2.67 -5.35
C LEU A 6 -19.10 -3.45 -6.66
N SER A 7 -18.66 -4.69 -6.62
CA SER A 7 -18.75 -5.64 -7.73
C SER A 7 -20.20 -5.83 -8.18
N ALA A 8 -20.39 -6.45 -9.35
CA ALA A 8 -21.74 -6.73 -9.86
C ALA A 8 -22.59 -7.57 -8.88
N SER A 9 -21.97 -8.49 -8.13
CA SER A 9 -22.65 -9.29 -7.08
C SER A 9 -22.84 -8.54 -5.76
N LYS A 10 -22.22 -7.36 -5.60
CA LYS A 10 -22.18 -6.56 -4.37
C LYS A 10 -21.48 -7.23 -3.18
N GLU A 11 -20.67 -8.25 -3.44
CA GLU A 11 -19.94 -9.00 -2.40
C GLU A 11 -18.52 -8.50 -2.20
N VAL A 12 -17.97 -7.81 -3.21
CA VAL A 12 -16.56 -7.37 -3.21
C VAL A 12 -16.53 -5.87 -3.44
N LEU A 13 -15.84 -5.15 -2.55
CA LEU A 13 -15.41 -3.78 -2.76
C LEU A 13 -14.22 -3.78 -3.73
N GLU A 14 -14.34 -3.00 -4.78
CA GLU A 14 -13.26 -2.71 -5.74
C GLU A 14 -12.83 -1.25 -5.56
N ALA A 15 -11.56 -1.02 -5.26
CA ALA A 15 -11.04 0.30 -4.96
C ALA A 15 -9.78 0.63 -5.77
N ALA A 16 -9.66 1.89 -6.15
CA ALA A 16 -8.49 2.48 -6.78
C ALA A 16 -8.01 3.66 -5.93
N TRP A 17 -6.80 3.54 -5.39
CA TRP A 17 -6.19 4.60 -4.59
C TRP A 17 -5.00 5.20 -5.33
N ARG A 18 -4.99 6.53 -5.50
CA ARG A 18 -3.85 7.25 -6.08
C ARG A 18 -2.92 7.74 -4.97
N ASP A 19 -1.74 7.14 -4.92
CA ASP A 19 -0.58 7.66 -4.19
C ASP A 19 0.44 8.22 -5.21
N ASN A 20 1.69 7.74 -5.19
CA ASN A 20 2.65 8.00 -6.27
C ASN A 20 2.17 7.41 -7.62
N GLN A 21 1.54 6.23 -7.54
CA GLN A 21 0.89 5.54 -8.65
C GLN A 21 -0.52 5.14 -8.22
N VAL A 22 -1.35 4.74 -9.19
CA VAL A 22 -2.65 4.13 -8.87
C VAL A 22 -2.40 2.70 -8.41
N VAL A 23 -3.00 2.35 -7.27
CA VAL A 23 -3.00 0.98 -6.75
C VAL A 23 -4.45 0.50 -6.70
N LEU A 24 -4.69 -0.72 -7.19
CA LEU A 24 -6.00 -1.35 -7.20
C LEU A 24 -6.09 -2.36 -6.06
N PHE A 25 -7.25 -2.40 -5.41
CA PHE A 25 -7.54 -3.30 -4.30
C PHE A 25 -8.93 -3.90 -4.45
N ALA A 26 -9.08 -5.11 -3.94
CA ALA A 26 -10.35 -5.77 -3.77
C ALA A 26 -10.46 -6.28 -2.33
N SER A 27 -11.63 -6.16 -1.70
CA SER A 27 -11.86 -6.66 -0.34
C SER A 27 -13.33 -7.01 -0.12
N THR A 28 -13.60 -8.00 0.71
CA THR A 28 -14.96 -8.38 1.14
C THR A 28 -15.33 -7.79 2.51
N VAL A 29 -14.37 -7.18 3.22
CA VAL A 29 -14.51 -6.76 4.62
C VAL A 29 -14.12 -5.30 4.86
N ALA A 30 -13.51 -4.63 3.88
CA ALA A 30 -13.03 -3.27 4.04
C ALA A 30 -14.15 -2.23 3.86
N ASP A 31 -14.10 -1.18 4.67
CA ASP A 31 -14.85 0.05 4.47
C ASP A 31 -13.95 1.09 3.77
N PRO A 32 -14.26 1.49 2.52
CA PRO A 32 -13.44 2.44 1.76
C PRO A 32 -13.52 3.88 2.29
N ALA A 33 -14.49 4.20 3.16
CA ALA A 33 -14.68 5.54 3.71
C ALA A 33 -13.83 5.79 4.97
N GLN A 34 -13.20 4.76 5.53
CA GLN A 34 -12.36 4.88 6.71
C GLN A 34 -10.95 5.33 6.36
N TYR A 35 -10.46 6.30 7.12
CA TYR A 35 -9.11 6.85 7.00
C TYR A 35 -8.40 6.83 8.34
N ILE A 36 -7.08 6.63 8.27
CA ILE A 36 -6.17 6.76 9.40
C ILE A 36 -5.07 7.77 9.06
N GLU A 37 -4.70 8.60 10.03
CA GLU A 37 -3.57 9.51 9.89
C GLU A 37 -2.26 8.75 10.11
N LYS A 38 -1.35 8.86 9.13
CA LYS A 38 0.00 8.27 9.22
C LYS A 38 1.05 9.32 8.91
N LEU A 39 2.14 9.29 9.67
CA LEU A 39 3.32 10.09 9.37
C LEU A 39 4.01 9.47 8.15
N ARG A 40 3.92 10.14 6.99
CA ARG A 40 4.44 9.63 5.73
C ARG A 40 5.63 10.43 5.26
N ARG A 41 6.60 9.75 4.67
CA ARG A 41 7.74 10.37 3.98
C ARG A 41 7.44 10.51 2.50
N ARG A 42 7.72 11.68 1.94
CA ARG A 42 7.59 11.96 0.50
C ARG A 42 8.60 11.12 -0.30
N SER A 43 8.13 10.45 -1.34
CA SER A 43 8.98 9.74 -2.30
C SER A 43 9.78 10.71 -3.18
N LYS A 44 10.76 10.19 -3.92
CA LYS A 44 11.55 10.99 -4.87
C LYS A 44 10.62 11.66 -5.89
N THR A 45 10.70 12.98 -5.98
CA THR A 45 9.87 13.77 -6.90
C THR A 45 10.36 13.61 -8.33
N ALA A 46 9.44 13.30 -9.23
CA ALA A 46 9.64 13.26 -10.68
C ALA A 46 8.62 14.17 -11.36
N SER A 47 8.82 14.50 -12.65
CA SER A 47 7.95 15.41 -13.40
C SER A 47 6.47 15.01 -13.38
N ASN A 48 6.18 13.71 -13.41
CA ASN A 48 4.82 13.16 -13.39
C ASN A 48 4.10 13.27 -12.04
N ASN A 49 4.82 13.36 -10.92
CA ASN A 49 4.25 13.29 -9.57
C ASN A 49 4.49 14.57 -8.75
N LYS A 50 5.14 15.58 -9.34
CA LYS A 50 5.45 16.87 -8.70
C LYS A 50 4.22 17.58 -8.17
N LYS A 51 3.14 17.65 -8.96
CA LYS A 51 1.89 18.32 -8.56
C LYS A 51 1.26 17.61 -7.36
N ILE A 52 1.09 16.29 -7.44
CA ILE A 52 0.49 15.46 -6.38
C ILE A 52 1.24 15.64 -5.05
N PHE A 53 2.57 15.61 -5.09
CA PHE A 53 3.36 15.79 -3.86
C PHE A 53 3.39 17.23 -3.37
N SER A 54 3.34 18.23 -4.26
CA SER A 54 3.18 19.62 -3.85
C SER A 54 1.86 19.83 -3.12
N ASP A 55 0.77 19.24 -3.62
CA ASP A 55 -0.56 19.38 -3.02
C ASP A 55 -0.64 18.65 -1.67
N ALA A 56 -0.09 17.42 -1.59
CA ALA A 56 -0.13 16.63 -0.36
C ALA A 56 0.88 17.10 0.70
N PHE A 57 2.15 17.24 0.33
CA PHE A 57 3.26 17.49 1.25
C PHE A 57 3.71 18.97 1.30
N GLY A 58 3.41 19.78 0.29
CA GLY A 58 4.00 21.11 0.15
C GLY A 58 5.53 21.02 0.11
N ASN A 59 6.18 21.81 0.96
CA ASN A 59 7.64 21.82 1.10
C ASN A 59 8.19 20.78 2.09
N GLU A 60 7.33 20.11 2.85
CA GLU A 60 7.76 19.19 3.90
C GLU A 60 8.19 17.83 3.33
N PRO A 61 9.32 17.26 3.78
CA PRO A 61 9.75 15.92 3.36
C PRO A 61 8.96 14.81 4.05
N VAL A 62 8.33 15.11 5.19
CA VAL A 62 7.54 14.18 6.01
C VAL A 62 6.31 14.95 6.49
N LYS A 63 5.11 14.35 6.37
CA LYS A 63 3.86 14.99 6.77
C LYS A 63 2.85 13.97 7.27
N LEU A 64 1.97 14.39 8.18
CA LEU A 64 0.82 13.61 8.61
C LEU A 64 -0.24 13.64 7.50
N LEU A 65 -0.59 12.47 6.95
CA LEU A 65 -1.55 12.35 5.85
C LEU A 65 -2.57 11.26 6.15
N GLY A 66 -3.83 11.53 5.84
CA GLY A 66 -4.89 10.53 5.83
C GLY A 66 -4.68 9.52 4.70
N ILE A 67 -4.60 8.25 5.05
CA ILE A 67 -4.64 7.13 4.09
C ILE A 67 -5.86 6.25 4.37
N PRO A 68 -6.43 5.58 3.35
CA PRO A 68 -7.52 4.65 3.59
C PRO A 68 -7.06 3.53 4.53
N THR A 69 -7.86 3.17 5.54
CA THR A 69 -7.49 2.18 6.56
C THR A 69 -7.11 0.84 5.94
N MET A 70 -7.84 0.40 4.90
CA MET A 70 -7.53 -0.82 4.14
C MET A 70 -6.11 -0.86 3.55
N ILE A 71 -5.52 0.29 3.23
CA ILE A 71 -4.14 0.40 2.72
C ILE A 71 -3.14 0.19 3.85
N ASP A 72 -3.43 0.75 5.03
CA ASP A 72 -2.57 0.58 6.21
C ASP A 72 -2.58 -0.86 6.69
N ASP A 73 -3.77 -1.47 6.77
CA ASP A 73 -3.96 -2.88 7.16
C ASP A 73 -3.20 -3.81 6.22
N TYR A 74 -3.38 -3.65 4.91
CA TYR A 74 -2.65 -4.45 3.92
C TYR A 74 -1.14 -4.28 4.09
N ASN A 75 -0.62 -3.06 4.19
CA ASN A 75 0.82 -2.83 4.31
C ASN A 75 1.41 -3.38 5.60
N THR A 76 0.64 -3.40 6.68
CA THR A 76 1.06 -3.94 7.98
C THR A 76 1.23 -5.46 7.91
N HIS A 77 0.33 -6.17 7.22
CA HIS A 77 0.30 -7.63 7.21
C HIS A 77 0.92 -8.30 5.96
N LYS A 78 1.05 -7.60 4.83
CA LYS A 78 1.50 -8.20 3.55
C LYS A 78 2.89 -8.84 3.58
N SER A 79 3.73 -8.49 4.55
CA SER A 79 5.14 -8.91 4.61
C SER A 79 5.38 -10.19 5.41
N GLU A 80 4.36 -10.78 6.03
CA GLU A 80 4.54 -11.90 6.96
C GLU A 80 5.18 -13.12 6.30
N VAL A 81 4.75 -13.48 5.09
CA VAL A 81 5.32 -14.59 4.32
C VAL A 81 6.75 -14.29 3.89
N ASP A 82 7.01 -13.08 3.38
CA ASP A 82 8.35 -12.65 2.96
C ASP A 82 9.33 -12.65 4.14
N ARG A 83 8.88 -12.23 5.33
CA ARG A 83 9.69 -12.27 6.54
C ARG A 83 10.05 -13.69 6.94
N PHE A 84 9.10 -14.63 6.83
CA PHE A 84 9.38 -16.04 7.06
C PHE A 84 10.39 -16.60 6.05
N ASP A 85 10.23 -16.29 4.76
CA ASP A 85 11.17 -16.72 3.73
C ASP A 85 12.56 -16.11 3.93
N GLN A 86 12.64 -14.83 4.29
CA GLN A 86 13.91 -14.16 4.60
C GLN A 86 14.62 -14.82 5.79
N CYS A 87 13.89 -15.14 6.87
CA CYS A 87 14.43 -15.90 7.99
C CYS A 87 14.94 -17.27 7.55
N LYS A 88 14.17 -17.99 6.73
CA LYS A 88 14.60 -19.29 6.19
C LYS A 88 15.83 -19.17 5.31
N SER A 89 15.90 -18.17 4.44
CA SER A 89 17.04 -17.92 3.55
C SER A 89 18.32 -17.69 4.36
N TYR A 90 18.24 -16.87 5.41
CA TYR A 90 19.39 -16.57 6.28
C TYR A 90 19.91 -17.80 7.04
N TYR A 91 19.01 -18.68 7.51
CA TYR A 91 19.36 -19.89 8.26
C TYR A 91 19.29 -21.19 7.42
N SER A 92 19.26 -21.09 6.09
CA SER A 92 19.05 -22.25 5.23
C SER A 92 20.28 -23.17 5.23
N VAL A 93 20.04 -24.46 5.48
CA VAL A 93 21.03 -25.53 5.30
C VAL A 93 20.89 -26.24 3.95
N GLN A 94 20.00 -25.75 3.07
CA GLN A 94 19.78 -26.35 1.75
C GLN A 94 21.03 -26.19 0.88
N GLN A 95 21.54 -27.31 0.39
CA GLN A 95 22.66 -27.34 -0.56
C GLN A 95 22.14 -27.52 -1.98
N ALA A 96 22.79 -26.84 -2.93
CA ALA A 96 22.51 -27.03 -4.34
C ALA A 96 22.86 -28.47 -4.73
N LYS A 97 21.86 -29.25 -5.14
CA LYS A 97 22.03 -30.60 -5.67
C LYS A 97 21.62 -30.62 -7.13
N ARG A 98 22.51 -31.10 -8.01
CA ARG A 98 22.15 -31.43 -9.39
C ARG A 98 21.42 -32.78 -9.40
N ARG A 99 20.28 -32.83 -10.07
CA ARG A 99 19.46 -34.03 -10.22
C ARG A 99 19.98 -34.90 -11.36
#